data_AF-A0A540MAH9-F1
#
_entry.id   AF-A0A540MAH9-F1
#
_cell.length_a   1.000
_cell.length_b   1.000
_cell.length_c   1.000
_cell.angle_alpha   90.00
_cell.angle_beta   90.00
_cell.angle_gamma   90.00
#
_symmetry.space_group_name_H-M   'P 1'
#
loop_
_entity.id
_entity.type
_entity.pdbx_description
1 polymer ?
#
loop_
_entity_poly.entity_id
_entity_poly.type
_entity_poly.pdbx_seq_one_letter_code
_entity_poly.pdbx_strand_id
1 'polypeptide(L)' 'MLSSLFLKAFVLLLCSDIPMAQFIINYDNSLPASQRFIIHVLDSTHLFVQPHAAEMIRSAIAEFRDQNSYEKPT' A
#
# COMPACT_ATOMS: atom_id res chain seq x y z
N MET A 1 18.61 -10.59 -19.08
CA MET A 1 18.93 -9.23 -18.61
C MET A 1 17.70 -8.33 -18.52
N LEU A 2 16.76 -8.38 -19.48
CA LEU A 2 15.52 -7.58 -19.46
C LEU A 2 14.53 -7.97 -18.35
N SER A 3 14.46 -9.26 -17.95
CA SER A 3 13.52 -9.69 -16.89
C SER A 3 13.92 -9.25 -15.47
N SER A 4 15.21 -9.09 -15.16
CA SER A 4 15.65 -8.60 -13.85
C SER A 4 15.48 -7.10 -13.68
N LEU A 5 15.30 -6.36 -14.79
CA LEU A 5 15.03 -4.92 -14.77
C LEU A 5 13.54 -4.65 -14.49
N PHE A 6 12.64 -5.50 -15.01
CA PHE A 6 11.21 -5.42 -14.73
C PHE A 6 10.88 -5.67 -13.26
N LEU A 7 11.58 -6.61 -12.60
CA LEU A 7 11.37 -6.90 -11.18
C LEU A 7 11.82 -5.74 -10.26
N LYS A 8 12.62 -4.80 -10.76
CA LYS A 8 13.06 -3.61 -10.01
C LYS A 8 12.18 -2.37 -10.23
N ALA A 9 11.28 -2.40 -11.21
CA ALA A 9 10.52 -1.20 -11.60
C ALA A 9 9.23 -1.00 -10.78
N PHE A 10 8.60 -2.09 -10.32
CA PHE A 10 7.37 -2.05 -9.55
C PHE A 10 7.31 -3.23 -8.57
N VAL A 11 6.52 -3.05 -7.52
CA VAL A 11 6.22 -4.10 -6.53
C VAL A 11 4.73 -4.41 -6.64
N LEU A 12 4.40 -5.70 -6.68
CA LEU A 12 3.04 -6.18 -6.55
C LEU A 12 2.69 -6.28 -5.06
N LEU A 13 1.71 -5.52 -4.63
CA LEU A 13 1.19 -5.56 -3.27
C LEU A 13 -0.11 -6.38 -3.26
N LEU A 14 -0.09 -7.45 -2.47
CA LEU A 14 -1.24 -8.33 -2.24
C LEU A 14 -1.86 -7.94 -0.89
N CYS A 15 -3.06 -7.39 -0.91
CA CYS A 15 -3.85 -7.15 0.29
C CYS A 15 -4.65 -8.40 0.64
N SER A 16 -4.61 -8.80 1.92
CA SER A 16 -5.38 -9.96 2.41
C SER A 16 -6.89 -9.68 2.46
N ASP A 17 -7.28 -8.40 2.47
CA ASP A 17 -8.65 -7.97 2.64
C ASP A 17 -8.91 -6.68 1.83
N ILE A 18 -10.13 -6.56 1.32
CA ILE A 18 -10.57 -5.42 0.50
C ILE A 18 -10.48 -4.07 1.27
N PRO A 19 -10.88 -3.99 2.55
CA PRO A 19 -10.75 -2.75 3.33
C PRO A 19 -9.32 -2.23 3.38
N MET A 20 -8.33 -3.10 3.55
CA MET A 20 -6.92 -2.71 3.56
C MET A 20 -6.46 -2.15 2.21
N ALA A 21 -6.88 -2.76 1.09
CA ALA A 21 -6.58 -2.22 -0.24
C ALA A 21 -7.21 -0.83 -0.44
N GLN A 22 -8.46 -0.64 0.00
CA GLN A 22 -9.14 0.65 -0.05
C GLN A 22 -8.47 1.70 0.83
N PHE A 23 -7.99 1.33 2.02
CA PHE A 23 -7.19 2.22 2.87
C PHE A 23 -5.94 2.70 2.14
N ILE A 24 -5.18 1.81 1.51
CA ILE A 24 -3.96 2.18 0.77
C ILE A 24 -4.28 3.09 -0.42
N ILE A 25 -5.36 2.81 -1.16
CA ILE A 25 -5.82 3.67 -2.27
C ILE A 25 -6.19 5.06 -1.76
N ASN A 26 -6.91 5.15 -0.66
CA ASN A 26 -7.30 6.43 -0.08
C ASN A 26 -6.09 7.19 0.47
N TYR A 27 -5.14 6.48 1.07
CA TYR A 27 -3.89 7.05 1.54
C TYR A 27 -3.08 7.64 0.37
N ASP A 28 -2.90 6.90 -0.72
CA ASP A 28 -2.24 7.40 -1.94
C ASP A 28 -2.94 8.65 -2.49
N ASN A 29 -4.27 8.64 -2.56
CA ASN A 29 -5.06 9.78 -3.03
C ASN A 29 -4.92 11.02 -2.14
N SER A 30 -4.65 10.84 -0.84
CA SER A 30 -4.42 11.94 0.11
C SER A 30 -3.06 12.63 -0.08
N LEU A 31 -2.11 11.98 -0.76
CA LEU A 31 -0.78 12.53 -1.00
C LEU A 31 -0.76 13.50 -2.19
N PRO A 32 0.15 14.50 -2.18
CA PRO A 32 0.48 15.29 -3.36
C PRO A 32 0.84 14.40 -4.55
N ALA A 33 0.55 14.85 -5.78
CA ALA A 33 0.79 14.06 -6.99
C ALA A 33 2.25 13.59 -7.16
N SER A 34 3.23 14.37 -6.65
CA SER A 34 4.65 14.01 -6.65
C SER A 34 5.02 12.88 -5.68
N GLN A 35 4.14 12.54 -4.75
CA GLN A 35 4.34 11.54 -3.70
C GLN A 35 3.43 10.32 -3.86
N ARG A 36 2.53 10.33 -4.87
CA ARG A 36 1.73 9.15 -5.20
C ARG A 36 2.60 8.03 -5.69
N PHE A 37 2.32 6.85 -5.18
CA PHE A 37 3.10 5.64 -5.36
C PHE A 37 2.31 4.53 -6.02
N ILE A 38 0.98 4.59 -6.09
CA ILE A 38 0.19 3.63 -6.86
C ILE A 38 0.37 3.89 -8.35
N ILE A 39 0.85 2.88 -9.06
CA ILE A 39 1.00 2.89 -10.51
C ILE A 39 -0.28 2.40 -11.17
N HIS A 40 -0.86 1.32 -10.63
CA HIS A 40 -2.09 0.72 -11.15
C HIS A 40 -2.82 -0.11 -10.10
N VAL A 41 -4.15 -0.10 -10.17
CA VAL A 41 -5.04 -0.98 -9.39
C VAL A 41 -5.45 -2.13 -10.31
N LEU A 42 -5.04 -3.35 -9.99
CA LEU A 42 -5.36 -4.52 -10.82
C LEU A 42 -6.76 -5.04 -10.52
N ASP A 43 -7.11 -5.11 -9.24
CA ASP A 43 -8.43 -5.47 -8.74
C ASP A 43 -8.62 -4.94 -7.31
N SER A 44 -9.62 -5.46 -6.58
CA SER A 44 -9.95 -5.05 -5.22
C SER A 44 -8.93 -5.43 -4.15
N THR A 45 -7.92 -6.24 -4.48
CA THR A 45 -6.90 -6.75 -3.54
C THR A 45 -5.46 -6.65 -4.05
N HIS A 46 -5.26 -6.35 -5.33
CA HIS A 46 -3.94 -6.34 -5.96
C HIS A 46 -3.57 -4.96 -6.51
N LEU A 47 -2.45 -4.41 -6.04
CA LEU A 47 -1.95 -3.08 -6.41
C LEU A 47 -0.53 -3.16 -6.97
N PHE A 48 -0.27 -2.44 -8.06
CA PHE A 48 1.10 -2.14 -8.47
C PHE A 48 1.55 -0.82 -7.87
N VAL A 49 2.64 -0.87 -7.10
CA VAL A 49 3.19 0.28 -6.39
C VAL A 49 4.66 0.51 -6.74
N GLN A 50 5.11 1.73 -6.54
CA GLN A 50 6.53 2.08 -6.65
C GLN A 50 7.35 1.37 -5.56
N PRO A 51 8.54 0.83 -5.87
CA PRO A 51 9.31 0.02 -4.93
C PRO A 51 9.68 0.72 -3.61
N HIS A 52 9.91 2.04 -3.66
CA HIS A 52 10.30 2.82 -2.48
C HIS A 52 9.13 3.09 -1.51
N ALA A 53 7.89 2.89 -1.94
CA ALA A 53 6.72 3.10 -1.10
C ALA A 53 6.46 1.93 -0.13
N ALA A 54 7.18 0.81 -0.28
CA ALA A 54 6.95 -0.39 0.53
C ALA A 54 7.10 -0.11 2.04
N GLU A 55 8.12 0.64 2.46
CA GLU A 55 8.29 1.00 3.88
C GLU A 55 7.23 2.00 4.35
N MET A 56 6.90 3.00 3.53
CA MET A 56 5.86 3.98 3.84
C MET A 56 4.51 3.31 4.07
N ILE A 57 4.12 2.39 3.19
CA ILE A 57 2.88 1.62 3.29
C ILE A 57 2.90 0.76 4.56
N ARG A 58 4.01 0.09 4.87
CA ARG A 58 4.14 -0.71 6.11
C ARG A 58 3.92 0.14 7.36
N SER A 59 4.52 1.32 7.43
CA SER A 59 4.35 2.23 8.56
C SER A 59 2.91 2.73 8.67
N ALA A 60 2.28 3.14 7.57
CA ALA A 60 0.90 3.62 7.55
C ALA A 60 -0.11 2.53 7.98
N ILE A 61 0.10 1.28 7.55
CA ILE A 61 -0.73 0.14 7.97
C ILE A 61 -0.57 -0.15 9.46
N ALA A 62 0.66 -0.10 9.98
CA ALA A 62 0.92 -0.33 11.40
C ALA A 62 0.20 0.72 12.26
N GLU A 63 0.34 1.99 11.91
CA GLU A 63 -0.35 3.09 12.62
C GLU A 63 -1.88 2.96 12.52
N PHE A 64 -2.40 2.66 11.32
CA PHE A 64 -3.83 2.44 11.14
C PHE A 64 -4.36 1.29 12.01
N ARG A 65 -3.61 0.19 12.11
CA ARG A 65 -4.00 -0.94 12.95
C ARG A 65 -3.97 -0.58 14.43
N ASP A 66 -2.97 0.17 14.87
CA ASP A 66 -2.82 0.55 16.28
C ASP A 66 -3.95 1.52 16.70
N GLN A 67 -4.35 2.45 15.83
CA GLN A 67 -5.49 3.36 16.07
C GLN A 67 -6.86 2.65 16.09
N ASN A 68 -7.00 1.53 15.39
CA ASN A 68 -8.24 0.76 15.32
C ASN A 68 -8.25 -0.47 16.24
N SER A 69 -7.22 -0.65 17.06
CA SER A 69 -7.15 -1.73 18.04
C SER A 69 -7.97 -1.36 19.27
N TYR A 70 -9.09 -2.05 19.48
CA TYR A 70 -9.88 -1.92 20.70
C TYR A 70 -9.21 -2.69 21.84
N GLU A 71 -8.81 -1.98 22.89
CA GLU A 71 -8.46 -2.59 24.17
C GLU A 71 -9.64 -2.46 25.13
N LYS A 72 -10.05 -3.58 25.73
CA LYS A 72 -11.11 -3.58 26.74
C LYS A 72 -10.64 -2.78 27.96
N PRO A 73 -11.39 -1.77 28.43
CA PRO A 73 -11.07 -1.07 29.67
C PRO A 73 -11.03 -2.06 30.84
N THR A 74 -9.95 -2.04 31.62
CA THR A 74 -9.81 -2.76 32.89
C THR A 74 -10.57 -2.09 34.02
#